data_AF-A0A2V7QJK3-F1
#
_entry.id   AF-A0A2V7QJK3-F1
#
_cell.length_a   1.000
_cell.length_b   1.000
_cell.length_c   1.000
_cell.angle_alpha   90.00
_cell.angle_beta   90.00
_cell.angle_gamma   90.00
#
_symmetry.space_group_name_H-M   'P 1'
#
loop_
_entity.id
_entity.type
_entity.pdbx_description
1 polymer ?
#
loop_
_entity_poly.entity_id
_entity_poly.type
_entity_poly.pdbx_seq_one_letter_code
_entity_poly.pdbx_strand_id
1 'polypeptide(L)'
;METAHKRPNYVLIWVYLAVLTAAELALAFELPISRNLKLLLLLFLAVWKAALVGLFFMHLKFERWNLRIMAIIPLPLAVIFILAGMSEHIW
;
A
#
# COMPACT_ATOMS: atom_id res chain seq x y z
N MET A 1 -11.84 27.64 27.97
CA MET A 1 -12.08 27.28 26.56
C MET A 1 -10.98 26.33 26.18
N GLU A 2 -11.27 25.03 26.21
CA GLU A 2 -10.29 23.97 25.99
C GLU A 2 -9.76 24.10 24.55
N THR A 3 -8.48 24.40 24.40
CA THR A 3 -7.84 24.55 23.09
C THR A 3 -7.89 23.20 22.41
N ALA A 4 -8.79 23.06 21.44
CA ALA A 4 -8.92 21.90 20.58
C ALA A 4 -7.60 21.67 19.84
N HIS A 5 -6.71 20.90 20.47
CA HIS A 5 -5.49 20.43 19.84
C HIS A 5 -5.88 19.67 18.59
N LYS A 6 -5.62 20.27 17.42
CA LYS A 6 -5.82 19.71 16.09
C LYS A 6 -4.85 18.55 15.92
N ARG A 7 -5.14 17.43 16.57
CA ARG A 7 -4.36 16.20 16.47
C ARG A 7 -4.42 15.79 15.00
N PRO A 8 -3.29 15.45 14.35
CA PRO A 8 -3.31 14.92 13.00
C PRO A 8 -4.33 13.79 12.97
N ASN A 9 -5.23 13.79 12.00
CA ASN A 9 -6.42 12.96 12.04
C ASN A 9 -6.06 11.51 11.64
N TYR A 10 -5.20 10.82 12.42
CA TYR A 10 -4.72 9.45 12.17
C TYR A 10 -5.87 8.46 11.94
N VAL A 11 -7.01 8.70 12.59
CA VAL A 11 -8.25 7.94 12.39
C VAL A 11 -8.75 8.04 10.94
N LEU A 12 -8.63 9.22 10.30
CA LEU A 12 -9.04 9.42 8.90
C LEU A 12 -8.16 8.61 7.93
N ILE A 13 -6.84 8.57 8.16
CA ILE A 13 -5.92 7.76 7.35
C ILE A 13 -6.15 6.27 7.59
N TRP A 14 -6.44 5.88 8.83
CA TRP A 14 -6.78 4.50 9.16
C TRP A 14 -8.05 4.05 8.42
N VAL A 15 -9.11 4.87 8.43
CA VAL A 15 -10.34 4.60 7.65
C VAL A 15 -10.02 4.52 6.16
N TYR A 16 -9.17 5.39 5.64
CA TYR A 16 -8.74 5.34 4.24
C TYR A 16 -8.03 4.04 3.88
N LEU A 17 -7.11 3.56 4.73
CA LEU A 17 -6.41 2.29 4.56
C LEU A 17 -7.38 1.09 4.64
N ALA A 18 -8.36 1.15 5.55
CA ALA A 18 -9.40 0.14 5.67
C ALA A 18 -10.25 0.07 4.40
N VAL A 19 -10.71 1.21 3.88
CA VAL A 19 -11.45 1.30 2.61
C VAL A 19 -10.61 0.80 1.45
N LEU A 20 -9.33 1.17 1.38
CA LEU A 20 -8.45 0.67 0.33
C LEU A 20 -8.29 -0.86 0.39
N THR A 21 -8.30 -1.44 1.58
CA THR A 21 -8.24 -2.90 1.77
C THR A 21 -9.55 -3.59 1.38
N ALA A 22 -10.69 -3.00 1.73
CA ALA A 22 -11.99 -3.50 1.29
C ALA A 22 -12.12 -3.46 -0.24
N ALA A 23 -11.65 -2.36 -0.88
CA ALA A 23 -11.64 -2.23 -2.34
C ALA A 23 -10.72 -3.28 -3.00
N GLU A 24 -9.55 -3.52 -2.40
CA GLU A 24 -8.61 -4.56 -2.86
C GLU A 24 -9.23 -5.95 -2.79
N LEU A 25 -9.96 -6.24 -1.71
CA LEU A 25 -10.68 -7.50 -1.53
C LEU A 25 -11.83 -7.65 -2.53
N ALA A 26 -12.63 -6.60 -2.73
CA ALA A 26 -13.69 -6.59 -3.73
C ALA A 26 -13.12 -6.82 -5.14
N LEU A 27 -12.01 -6.16 -5.48
CA LEU A 27 -11.31 -6.38 -6.74
C LEU A 27 -10.73 -7.79 -6.84
N ALA A 28 -10.25 -8.35 -5.72
CA ALA A 28 -9.69 -9.69 -5.69
C ALA A 28 -10.75 -10.80 -5.82
N PHE A 29 -11.96 -10.60 -5.32
CA PHE A 29 -12.99 -11.65 -5.30
C PHE A 29 -14.06 -11.47 -6.37
N GLU A 30 -14.47 -10.24 -6.68
CA GLU A 30 -15.65 -9.98 -7.52
C GLU A 30 -15.32 -9.72 -8.98
N LEU A 31 -14.10 -9.29 -9.33
CA LEU A 31 -13.78 -8.92 -10.71
C LEU A 31 -13.14 -10.07 -11.51
N PRO A 32 -13.80 -10.58 -12.58
CA PRO A 32 -13.21 -11.51 -13.55
C PRO A 32 -12.27 -10.76 -14.50
N ILE A 33 -11.24 -10.12 -13.95
CA ILE A 33 -10.19 -9.44 -14.70
C ILE A 33 -9.07 -10.42 -15.02
N SER A 34 -8.36 -10.18 -16.13
CA SER A 34 -7.16 -10.93 -16.50
C SER A 34 -6.16 -10.96 -15.33
N ARG A 35 -5.64 -12.16 -15.02
CA ARG A 35 -4.78 -12.38 -13.85
C ARG A 35 -3.58 -11.41 -13.80
N ASN A 36 -3.02 -11.06 -14.95
CA ASN A 36 -1.92 -10.09 -15.08
C ASN A 36 -2.34 -8.69 -14.63
N LEU A 37 -3.50 -8.20 -15.07
CA LEU A 37 -4.01 -6.89 -14.68
C LEU A 37 -4.42 -6.86 -13.20
N LYS A 38 -4.94 -7.98 -12.68
CA LYS A 38 -5.23 -8.15 -11.25
C LYS A 38 -3.96 -8.05 -10.40
N LEU A 39 -2.89 -8.75 -10.76
CA LEU A 39 -1.60 -8.68 -10.09
C LEU A 39 -1.04 -7.25 -10.09
N LEU A 40 -1.07 -6.57 -11.23
CA LEU A 40 -0.61 -5.19 -11.38
C LEU A 40 -1.39 -4.22 -10.49
N LEU A 41 -2.72 -4.38 -10.42
CA LEU A 41 -3.58 -3.52 -9.63
C LEU A 41 -3.41 -3.78 -8.12
N LEU A 42 -3.28 -5.04 -7.70
CA LEU A 42 -2.95 -5.40 -6.32
C LEU A 42 -1.60 -4.82 -5.88
N LEU A 43 -0.58 -4.88 -6.74
CA LEU A 43 0.73 -4.27 -6.46
C LEU A 43 0.61 -2.76 -6.28
N PHE A 44 -0.12 -2.10 -7.18
CA PHE A 44 -0.33 -0.66 -7.10
C PHE A 44 -1.02 -0.27 -5.79
N LEU A 45 -2.09 -0.99 -5.39
CA LEU A 45 -2.76 -0.74 -4.11
C LEU A 45 -1.84 -0.98 -2.91
N ALA A 46 -1.01 -2.03 -2.94
CA ALA A 46 -0.05 -2.33 -1.88
C ALA A 46 1.00 -1.22 -1.73
N VAL A 47 1.57 -0.74 -2.84
CA VAL A 47 2.52 0.38 -2.86
C VAL A 47 1.87 1.66 -2.36
N TRP A 48 0.62 1.94 -2.77
CA TRP A 48 -0.13 3.12 -2.34
C TRP A 48 -0.39 3.11 -0.83
N LYS A 49 -0.78 1.96 -0.27
CA LYS A 49 -0.87 1.75 1.19
C LYS A 49 0.46 2.01 1.87
N ALA A 50 1.55 1.42 1.38
CA ALA A 50 2.88 1.61 1.96
C ALA A 50 3.30 3.09 1.95
N ALA A 51 2.98 3.82 0.87
CA ALA A 51 3.21 5.25 0.78
C ALA A 51 2.38 6.04 1.79
N LEU A 52 1.08 5.75 1.93
CA LEU A 52 0.19 6.36 2.93
C LEU A 52 0.67 6.09 4.36
N VAL A 53 1.03 4.84 4.68
CA VAL A 53 1.59 4.45 5.98
C VAL A 53 2.91 5.18 6.24
N GLY A 54 3.79 5.26 5.24
CA GLY A 54 5.07 5.98 5.34
C GLY A 54 4.88 7.48 5.58
N LEU A 55 3.96 8.12 4.85
CA LEU A 55 3.73 9.56 4.92
C LEU A 55 2.99 9.98 6.20
N PHE A 56 2.02 9.18 6.66
CA PHE A 56 1.11 9.56 7.75
C PHE A 56 1.35 8.82 9.07
N PHE A 57 1.67 7.52 9.06
CA PHE A 57 1.86 6.74 10.29
C PHE A 57 3.31 6.73 10.78
N MET A 58 4.29 6.71 9.87
CA MET A 58 5.71 6.58 10.23
C MET A 58 6.45 7.92 10.39
N HIS A 59 5.77 9.07 10.36
CA HIS A 59 6.37 10.39 10.57
C HIS A 59 7.66 10.64 9.75
N LEU A 60 7.78 10.00 8.56
CA LEU A 60 9.01 9.94 7.76
C LEU A 60 9.46 11.32 7.25
N LYS A 61 8.57 12.32 7.33
CA LYS A 61 8.88 13.72 7.07
C LYS A 61 9.89 14.30 8.08
N PHE A 62 10.02 13.72 9.28
CA PHE A 62 10.79 14.30 10.38
C PHE A 62 11.88 13.41 11.01
N GLU A 63 11.97 12.09 10.79
CA GLU A 63 13.09 11.32 11.33
C GLU A 63 13.51 10.06 10.53
N ARG A 64 14.84 9.82 10.57
CA ARG A 64 15.68 8.68 10.15
C ARG A 64 15.40 8.03 8.77
N TRP A 65 16.29 8.36 7.83
CA TRP A 65 16.53 7.71 6.53
C TRP A 65 16.46 6.16 6.57
N ASN A 66 16.87 5.56 7.69
CA ASN A 66 16.91 4.11 7.90
C ASN A 66 15.52 3.44 7.83
N LEU A 67 14.47 4.08 8.34
CA LEU A 67 13.10 3.53 8.27
C LEU A 67 12.54 3.57 6.85
N ARG A 68 12.91 4.60 6.07
CA ARG A 68 12.57 4.72 4.65
C ARG A 68 13.17 3.58 3.83
N ILE A 69 14.42 3.21 4.11
CA ILE A 69 15.10 2.09 3.46
C ILE A 69 14.37 0.78 3.78
N MET A 70 13.99 0.54 5.04
CA MET A 70 13.26 -0.68 5.42
C MET A 70 11.90 -0.81 4.74
N ALA A 71 11.18 0.31 4.52
CA ALA A 71 9.93 0.30 3.76
C ALA A 71 10.13 0.12 2.25
N ILE A 72 11.28 0.54 1.70
CA ILE A 72 11.61 0.39 0.28
C ILE A 72 12.13 -1.00 -0.04
N ILE A 73 12.83 -1.69 0.87
CA ILE A 73 13.35 -3.05 0.64
C ILE A 73 12.32 -4.05 0.10
N PRO A 74 11.07 -4.12 0.62
CA PRO A 74 10.08 -5.06 0.09
C PRO A 74 9.50 -4.66 -1.27
N LEU A 75 9.61 -3.40 -1.72
CA LEU A 75 9.08 -2.95 -3.02
C LEU A 75 9.70 -3.69 -4.22
N PRO A 76 11.03 -3.70 -4.43
CA PRO A 76 11.64 -4.41 -5.56
C PRO A 76 11.38 -5.91 -5.46
N LEU A 77 11.31 -6.47 -4.25
CA LEU A 77 10.95 -7.89 -4.06
C LEU A 77 9.54 -8.19 -4.55
N ALA A 78 8.56 -7.32 -4.24
CA ALA A 78 7.19 -7.45 -4.72
C ALA A 78 7.07 -7.33 -6.26
N VAL A 79 7.86 -6.43 -6.86
CA VAL A 79 7.94 -6.29 -8.33
C VAL A 79 8.51 -7.56 -8.97
N ILE A 80 9.60 -8.11 -8.41
CA ILE A 80 10.21 -9.36 -8.89
C ILE A 80 9.21 -10.53 -8.78
N PHE A 81 8.48 -10.62 -7.67
CA PHE A 81 7.50 -11.69 -7.46
C PHE A 81 6.38 -11.66 -8.50
N ILE A 82 5.93 -10.47 -8.89
CA ILE A 82 4.90 -10.33 -9.92
C ILE A 82 5.43 -10.59 -11.32
N LEU A 83 6.64 -10.11 -11.64
CA LEU A 83 7.28 -10.44 -12.92
C LEU A 83 7.50 -11.95 -13.05
N ALA A 84 7.93 -12.61 -11.99
CA ALA A 84 8.08 -14.06 -11.95
C ALA A 84 6.73 -14.78 -12.13
N GLY A 85 5.70 -14.36 -11.40
CA GLY A 85 4.34 -14.93 -11.53
C GLY A 85 3.70 -14.68 -12.90
N MET A 86 4.02 -13.55 -13.55
CA MET A 86 3.63 -13.30 -14.94
C MET A 86 4.40 -14.20 -15.91
N SER A 87 5.71 -14.43 -15.68
CA SER A 87 6.56 -15.25 -16.55
C SER A 87 6.24 -16.74 -16.50
N GLU A 88 5.85 -17.27 -15.33
CA GLU A 88 5.50 -18.69 -15.16
C GLU A 88 4.35 -19.12 -16.07
N HIS A 89 3.39 -18.23 -16.32
CA HIS A 89 2.23 -18.51 -17.16
C HIS A 89 2.51 -18.47 -18.68
N ILE A 90 3.73 -18.09 -19.10
CA ILE A 90 4.11 -17.96 -20.51
C ILE A 90 4.76 -19.26 -21.03
N TRP A 91 5.12 -20.20 -20.15
CA TRP A 91 5.69 -21.51 -20.49
C TRP A 91 4.70 -22.63 -20.18
#